data_AF-A0A8B6F6V1-F1
#
_entry.id   AF-A0A8B6F6V1-F1
#
_cell.length_a   1.000
_cell.length_b   1.000
_cell.length_c   1.000
_cell.angle_alpha   90.00
_cell.angle_beta   90.00
_cell.angle_gamma   90.00
#
_symmetry.space_group_name_H-M   'P 1'
#
loop_
_entity.id
_entity.type
_entity.pdbx_description
1 polymer ?
#
loop_
_entity_poly.entity_id
_entity_poly.type
_entity_poly.pdbx_seq_one_letter_code
_entity_poly.pdbx_strand_id
1 'polypeptide(L)'
;MEIEWKNMGKQGYMSGPVRKVTVPADSNWSSTLADYIRNNDKPLIESCDKVLRGYEDELLPCESVAEVMDVLGLLSDIPDSTAFMTELISSMP
;
A
#
# COMPACT_ATOMS: atom_id res chain seq x y z
N MET A 1 8.28 -13.51 -2.76
CA MET A 1 7.35 -12.42 -3.10
C MET A 1 7.43 -11.40 -1.98
N GLU A 2 8.54 -10.67 -1.96
CA GLU A 2 8.81 -9.61 -1.01
C GLU A 2 8.29 -8.35 -1.69
N ILE A 3 7.09 -7.91 -1.31
CA ILE A 3 6.49 -6.70 -1.87
C ILE A 3 7.47 -5.56 -1.56
N GLU A 4 8.06 -4.95 -2.58
CA GLU A 4 9.09 -3.91 -2.43
C GLU A 4 8.46 -2.63 -1.84
N TRP A 5 8.39 -2.58 -0.51
CA TRP A 5 8.04 -1.39 0.28
C TRP A 5 8.90 -0.16 -0.03
N LYS A 6 10.03 -0.35 -0.73
CA LYS A 6 10.98 0.69 -1.13
C LYS A 6 10.38 1.76 -2.03
N ASN A 7 9.41 1.41 -2.88
CA ASN A 7 8.81 2.36 -3.82
C ASN A 7 7.62 3.13 -3.23
N MET A 8 6.86 2.53 -2.29
CA MET A 8 5.76 3.23 -1.60
C MET A 8 6.25 4.35 -0.67
N GLY A 9 7.48 4.25 -0.15
CA GLY A 9 8.12 5.33 0.62
C GLY A 9 8.41 6.59 -0.20
N LYS A 10 8.49 6.49 -1.54
CA LYS A 10 8.68 7.64 -2.43
C LYS A 10 7.37 8.36 -2.77
N GLN A 11 6.23 7.67 -2.65
CA GLN A 11 4.90 8.23 -2.94
C GLN A 11 4.14 8.66 -1.68
N GLY A 12 4.79 8.73 -0.52
CA GLY A 12 4.24 9.38 0.67
C GLY A 12 3.16 8.60 1.45
N TYR A 13 2.71 7.44 0.97
CA TYR A 13 1.65 6.64 1.58
C TYR A 13 2.01 5.96 2.91
N MET A 14 3.29 5.93 3.29
CA MET A 14 3.76 5.42 4.58
C MET A 14 4.17 6.60 5.48
N SER A 15 3.55 6.75 6.64
CA SER A 15 3.95 7.74 7.65
C SER A 15 5.04 7.17 8.56
N GLY A 16 6.29 7.40 8.18
CA GLY A 16 7.47 7.04 8.98
C GLY A 16 7.77 5.54 9.05
N PRO A 17 8.98 5.15 9.51
CA PRO A 17 9.38 3.76 9.57
C PRO A 17 8.65 3.01 10.70
N VAL A 18 7.97 1.92 10.36
CA VAL A 18 7.48 0.94 11.35
C VAL A 18 8.70 0.36 12.08
N ARG A 19 8.71 0.52 13.40
CA ARG A 19 9.82 0.09 14.26
C ARG A 19 9.68 -1.38 14.57
N LYS A 20 10.55 -2.19 13.95
CA LYS A 20 10.72 -3.61 14.30
C LYS A 20 11.20 -3.75 15.75
N VAL A 21 10.73 -4.78 16.45
CA VAL A 21 11.23 -5.14 17.78
C VAL A 21 11.75 -6.57 17.75
N THR A 22 12.85 -6.82 18.45
CA THR A 22 13.35 -8.17 18.72
C THR A 22 12.83 -8.61 20.08
N VAL A 23 12.38 -9.86 20.20
CA VAL A 23 11.98 -10.46 21.50
C VAL A 23 13.17 -11.23 22.05
N PRO A 24 13.83 -10.75 23.13
CA PRO A 24 14.88 -11.53 23.80
C PRO A 24 14.36 -12.87 24.32
N ALA A 25 15.19 -13.91 24.31
CA ALA A 25 14.83 -15.26 24.75
C ALA A 25 14.35 -15.32 26.22
N ASP A 26 14.85 -14.42 27.06
CA ASP A 26 14.52 -14.34 28.49
C ASP A 26 13.41 -13.32 28.80
N SER A 27 12.82 -12.70 27.76
CA SER A 27 11.77 -11.69 27.90
C SER A 27 10.37 -12.28 27.73
N ASN A 28 9.39 -11.71 28.44
CA ASN A 28 7.99 -12.02 28.21
C ASN A 28 7.52 -11.40 26.88
N TRP A 29 7.28 -12.25 25.87
CA TRP A 29 6.89 -11.83 24.52
C TRP A 29 5.66 -10.92 24.50
N SER A 30 4.72 -11.11 25.43
CA SER A 30 3.48 -10.33 25.48
C SER A 30 3.72 -8.88 25.91
N SER A 31 4.70 -8.63 26.78
CA SER A 31 5.15 -7.29 27.14
C SER A 31 5.83 -6.60 25.95
N THR A 32 6.73 -7.31 25.26
CA THR A 32 7.43 -6.80 24.06
C THR A 32 6.45 -6.47 22.92
N LEU A 33 5.39 -7.27 22.75
CA LEU A 33 4.33 -7.00 21.77
C LEU A 33 3.51 -5.76 22.15
N ALA A 34 3.15 -5.59 23.42
CA ALA A 34 2.42 -4.40 23.87
C ALA A 34 3.21 -3.11 23.61
N ASP A 35 4.53 -3.14 23.86
CA ASP A 35 5.43 -2.03 23.55
C ASP A 35 5.56 -1.81 22.04
N TYR A 36 5.64 -2.87 21.23
CA TYR A 36 5.63 -2.75 19.77
C TYR A 36 4.37 -2.05 19.26
N ILE A 37 3.20 -2.46 19.74
CA ILE A 37 1.92 -1.86 19.36
C ILE A 37 1.91 -0.38 19.76
N ARG A 38 2.25 -0.06 21.01
CA ARG A 38 2.28 1.32 21.53
C ARG A 38 3.26 2.24 20.79
N ASN A 39 4.32 1.67 20.22
CA ASN A 39 5.33 2.43 19.49
C ASN A 39 5.02 2.59 18.01
N ASN A 40 4.06 1.84 17.48
CA ASN A 40 3.72 1.81 16.06
C ASN A 40 2.26 2.21 15.77
N ASP A 41 1.41 2.32 16.78
CA ASP A 41 -0.01 2.69 16.66
C ASP A 41 -0.21 4.01 15.91
N LYS A 42 0.50 5.07 16.30
CA LYS A 42 0.41 6.38 15.66
C LYS A 42 0.92 6.36 14.21
N PRO A 43 2.15 5.89 13.91
CA PRO A 43 2.62 5.74 12.52
C PRO A 43 1.68 4.89 11.64
N LEU A 44 1.10 3.83 12.22
CA LEU A 44 0.17 2.96 11.50
C LEU A 44 -1.13 3.68 11.16
N ILE A 45 -1.76 4.34 12.13
CA ILE A 45 -3.00 5.10 11.91
C ILE A 45 -2.77 6.22 10.89
N GLU A 46 -1.66 6.97 11.00
CA GLU A 46 -1.31 8.00 10.03
C GLU A 46 -1.07 7.43 8.63
N SER A 47 -0.51 6.22 8.50
CA SER A 47 -0.36 5.56 7.21
C SER A 47 -1.71 5.13 6.64
N CYS A 48 -2.60 4.59 7.48
CA CYS A 48 -3.96 4.24 7.08
C CYS A 48 -4.75 5.46 6.59
N ASP A 49 -4.64 6.61 7.27
CA ASP A 49 -5.29 7.86 6.86
C ASP A 49 -4.80 8.31 5.47
N LYS A 50 -3.49 8.21 5.20
CA LYS A 50 -2.94 8.56 3.88
C LYS A 50 -3.38 7.60 2.78
N VAL A 51 -3.43 6.30 3.06
CA VAL A 51 -3.94 5.31 2.10
C VAL A 51 -5.41 5.58 1.80
N LEU A 52 -6.21 5.86 2.82
CA LEU A 52 -7.63 6.19 2.65
C LEU A 52 -7.81 7.46 1.81
N ARG A 53 -7.03 8.51 2.09
CA ARG A 53 -7.06 9.75 1.31
C ARG A 53 -6.60 9.55 -0.12
N GLY A 54 -5.52 8.81 -0.37
CA GLY A 54 -5.11 8.49 -1.74
C GLY A 54 -6.21 7.74 -2.51
N TYR A 55 -6.91 6.83 -1.83
CA TYR A 55 -8.08 6.19 -2.41
C TYR A 55 -9.21 7.20 -2.70
N GLU A 56 -9.61 8.01 -1.72
CA GLU A 56 -10.74 8.95 -1.84
C GLU A 56 -10.48 10.10 -2.84
N ASP A 57 -9.26 10.63 -2.86
CA ASP A 57 -8.88 11.81 -3.63
C ASP A 57 -8.40 11.46 -5.04
N GLU A 58 -7.78 10.29 -5.24
CA GLU A 58 -7.15 9.93 -6.52
C GLU A 58 -7.86 8.77 -7.23
N LEU A 59 -8.20 7.68 -6.53
CA LEU A 59 -8.78 6.48 -7.17
C LEU A 59 -10.31 6.53 -7.29
N LEU A 60 -11.01 6.99 -6.26
CA LEU A 60 -12.47 7.07 -6.24
C LEU A 60 -13.05 7.98 -7.34
N PRO A 61 -12.42 9.11 -7.72
CA PRO A 61 -12.90 9.97 -8.79
C PRO A 61 -12.66 9.43 -10.21
N CYS A 62 -11.87 8.36 -10.37
CA CYS A 62 -11.61 7.80 -11.70
C CYS A 62 -12.91 7.30 -12.35
N GLU A 63 -13.15 7.70 -13.60
CA GLU A 63 -14.31 7.31 -14.40
C GLU A 63 -13.95 6.24 -15.45
N SER A 64 -12.67 5.88 -15.55
CA SER A 64 -12.18 4.89 -16.50
C SER A 64 -11.00 4.06 -15.99
N VAL A 65 -10.80 2.89 -16.59
CA VAL A 65 -9.66 2.00 -16.32
C VAL A 65 -8.33 2.69 -16.62
N ALA A 66 -8.27 3.51 -17.68
CA ALA A 66 -7.06 4.23 -18.05
C ALA A 66 -6.62 5.23 -16.98
N GLU A 67 -7.57 5.97 -16.38
CA GLU A 67 -7.29 6.87 -15.25
C GLU A 67 -6.82 6.12 -14.01
N VAL A 68 -7.43 4.97 -13.70
CA VAL A 68 -6.95 4.10 -12.59
C VAL A 68 -5.51 3.65 -12.84
N MET A 69 -5.18 3.24 -14.07
CA MET A 69 -3.81 2.83 -14.41
C MET A 69 -2.82 4.00 -14.42
N ASP A 70 -3.26 5.23 -14.70
CA ASP A 70 -2.46 6.44 -14.58
C ASP A 70 -2.11 6.75 -13.13
N VAL A 71 -3.12 6.80 -12.25
CA VAL A 71 -2.95 7.04 -10.81
C VAL A 71 -2.04 5.99 -10.17
N LEU A 72 -2.16 4.73 -10.57
CA LEU A 72 -1.29 3.64 -10.10
C LEU A 72 0.12 3.66 -10.71
N GLY A 73 0.39 4.53 -11.68
CA GLY A 73 1.67 4.64 -12.37
C GLY A 73 1.98 3.44 -13.28
N LEU A 74 0.94 2.76 -13.79
CA LEU A 74 1.05 1.54 -14.59
C LEU A 74 0.99 1.80 -16.10
N LEU A 75 0.68 3.02 -16.55
CA LEU A 75 0.61 3.35 -17.97
C LEU A 75 1.93 3.20 -18.73
N SER A 76 3.09 3.27 -18.05
CA SER A 76 4.38 2.99 -18.71
C SER A 76 4.52 1.54 -19.14
N ASP A 77 3.95 0.63 -18.36
CA ASP A 77 4.04 -0.81 -18.57
C ASP A 77 2.85 -1.32 -19.40
N ILE A 78 1.69 -0.67 -19.28
CA ILE A 78 0.46 -1.00 -20.01
C ILE A 78 -0.12 0.27 -20.67
N PRO A 79 0.41 0.67 -21.85
CA PRO A 79 0.02 1.92 -22.49
C PRO A 79 -1.43 1.94 -23.02
N ASP A 80 -1.93 0.78 -23.46
CA ASP A 80 -3.34 0.60 -23.84
C ASP A 80 -4.05 -0.28 -22.81
N SER A 81 -4.24 0.29 -21.62
CA SER A 81 -4.86 -0.38 -20.47
C SER A 81 -6.28 -0.86 -20.73
N THR A 82 -7.03 -0.13 -21.56
CA THR A 82 -8.42 -0.45 -21.88
C THR A 82 -8.51 -1.67 -22.79
N ALA A 83 -7.70 -1.73 -23.85
CA ALA A 83 -7.64 -2.90 -24.72
C ALA A 83 -7.13 -4.13 -23.94
N PHE A 84 -6.06 -3.97 -23.16
CA PHE A 84 -5.51 -5.03 -22.33
C PHE A 84 -6.57 -5.66 -21.40
N MET A 85 -7.32 -4.82 -20.68
CA MET A 85 -8.38 -5.30 -19.77
C MET A 85 -9.53 -5.98 -20.53
N THR A 86 -9.89 -5.47 -21.70
CA THR A 86 -10.95 -6.06 -22.53
C THR A 86 -10.55 -7.45 -23.01
N GLU A 87 -9.32 -7.62 -23.48
CA GLU A 87 -8.76 -8.92 -23.90
C GLU A 87 -8.67 -9.89 -22.73
N LEU A 88 -8.20 -9.43 -21.56
CA LEU A 88 -8.08 -10.23 -20.35
C LEU A 88 -9.46 -10.78 -19.91
N ILE A 89 -10.47 -9.92 -19.83
CA ILE A 89 -11.83 -10.34 -19.46
C ILE A 89 -12.41 -11.30 -20.50
N SER A 90 -12.18 -11.02 -21.79
CA SER A 90 -12.66 -11.89 -22.89
C SER A 90 -11.97 -13.26 -22.91
N SER A 91 -10.80 -13.38 -22.29
CA SER A 91 -10.06 -14.64 -22.17
C SER A 91 -10.55 -15.54 -21.01
N MET A 92 -11.42 -15.04 -20.13
CA MET A 92 -11.95 -15.82 -19.03
C MET A 92 -12.99 -16.85 -19.52
N PRO A 93 -12.91 -18.11 -19.07
CA PRO A 93 -13.83 -19.18 -19.47
C PRO A 93 -15.25 -19.00 -18.92
#